data_AF-A0A7X6Q4Z8-F1
#
_entry.id   AF-A0A7X6Q4Z8-F1
#
_cell.length_a   1.000
_cell.length_b   1.000
_cell.length_c   1.000
_cell.angle_alpha   90.00
_cell.angle_beta   90.00
_cell.angle_gamma   90.00
#
_symmetry.space_group_name_H-M   'P 1'
#
loop_
_entity.id
_entity.type
_entity.pdbx_description
1 polymer ?
#
loop_
_entity_poly.entity_id
_entity_poly.type
_entity_poly.pdbx_seq_one_letter_code
_entity_poly.pdbx_strand_id
1 'polypeptide(L)'
;MAINKDVTQMAQTVVRAIVEDDLKAKAQAELAKQGLTLSDLVRMALREAAEGRISFSFDGIIRNKETIQAMQQLDIGKGERVASIKAFHEKMKE
;
A
#
# COMPACT_ATOMS: atom_id res chain seq x y z
N MET A 1 0.77 -52.30 0.38
CA MET A 1 -0.11 -51.15 0.67
C MET A 1 0.75 -49.90 0.53
N ALA A 2 0.83 -49.34 -0.67
CA ALA A 2 1.61 -48.14 -0.94
C ALA A 2 0.79 -46.93 -0.49
N ILE A 3 1.30 -46.20 0.49
CA ILE A 3 0.77 -44.91 0.90
C ILE A 3 1.12 -43.92 -0.21
N ASN A 4 0.10 -43.50 -0.97
CA ASN A 4 0.21 -42.53 -2.05
C ASN A 4 0.88 -41.26 -1.54
N LYS A 5 1.99 -40.89 -2.17
CA LYS A 5 2.82 -39.72 -1.88
C LYS A 5 2.35 -38.47 -2.63
N ASP A 6 1.06 -38.43 -2.98
CA ASP A 6 0.43 -37.36 -3.77
C ASP A 6 -0.61 -36.62 -2.93
N VAL A 7 -0.22 -36.21 -1.71
CA VAL A 7 -0.79 -34.99 -1.16
C VAL A 7 0.17 -33.91 -1.63
N THR A 8 -0.21 -33.17 -2.68
CA THR A 8 0.48 -31.95 -3.11
C THR A 8 0.63 -31.08 -1.86
N GLN A 9 1.81 -31.10 -1.26
CA GLN A 9 2.08 -30.39 -0.03
C GLN A 9 1.95 -28.92 -0.38
N MET A 10 0.83 -28.28 0.00
CA MET A 10 0.71 -26.84 -0.08
C MET A 10 1.91 -26.26 0.64
N ALA A 11 2.85 -25.70 -0.11
CA ALA A 11 4.09 -25.19 0.45
C ALA A 11 3.74 -24.03 1.39
N GLN A 12 3.67 -24.31 2.69
CA GLN A 12 3.43 -23.30 3.70
C GLN A 12 4.74 -22.56 3.94
N THR A 13 4.78 -21.28 3.58
CA THR A 13 5.93 -20.40 3.81
C THR A 13 5.68 -19.53 5.03
N VAL A 14 6.76 -19.19 5.75
CA VAL A 14 6.70 -18.37 6.96
C VAL A 14 7.08 -16.93 6.63
N VAL A 15 6.25 -15.99 7.09
CA VAL A 15 6.54 -14.56 7.01
C VAL A 15 7.23 -14.11 8.30
N ARG A 16 8.41 -13.49 8.19
CA ARG A 16 9.14 -12.89 9.31
C ARG A 16 9.35 -11.41 9.02
N ALA A 17 9.01 -10.56 9.98
CA ALA A 17 9.21 -9.12 9.91
C ALA A 17 9.75 -8.61 11.24
N ILE A 18 10.68 -7.65 11.18
CA ILE A 18 11.17 -6.93 12.36
C ILE A 18 10.23 -5.75 12.59
N VAL A 19 9.74 -5.62 13.81
CA VAL A 19 8.84 -4.55 14.25
C VAL A 19 9.22 -4.11 15.65
N GLU A 20 8.92 -2.87 16.01
CA GLU A 20 9.10 -2.37 17.37
C GLU A 20 8.19 -3.13 18.35
N ASP A 21 8.71 -3.48 19.52
CA ASP A 21 7.97 -4.29 20.50
C ASP A 21 6.68 -3.61 20.98
N ASP A 22 6.75 -2.31 21.28
CA ASP A 22 5.59 -1.51 21.71
C ASP A 22 4.52 -1.42 20.62
N LEU A 23 4.94 -1.28 19.35
CA LEU A 23 4.03 -1.23 18.21
C LEU A 23 3.29 -2.57 18.07
N LYS A 24 4.03 -3.68 18.15
CA LYS A 24 3.48 -5.03 18.07
C LYS A 24 2.46 -5.29 19.17
N ALA A 25 2.78 -4.91 20.41
CA ALA A 25 1.90 -5.09 21.55
C ALA A 25 0.59 -4.30 21.40
N LYS A 26 0.68 -3.03 21.01
CA LYS A 26 -0.50 -2.18 20.76
C LYS A 26 -1.36 -2.71 19.63
N ALA A 27 -0.75 -3.07 18.50
CA ALA A 27 -1.47 -3.61 17.34
C ALA A 27 -2.18 -4.93 17.69
N GLN A 28 -1.51 -5.84 18.41
CA GLN A 28 -2.12 -7.09 18.87
C GLN A 28 -3.31 -6.84 19.80
N ALA A 29 -3.22 -5.88 20.71
CA ALA A 29 -4.32 -5.53 21.61
C ALA A 29 -5.53 -4.96 20.87
N GLU A 30 -5.33 -4.09 19.87
CA GLU A 30 -6.43 -3.55 19.06
C GLU A 30 -7.08 -4.60 18.17
N LEU A 31 -6.29 -5.46 17.52
CA LEU A 31 -6.81 -6.55 16.68
C LEU A 31 -7.59 -7.57 17.50
N ALA A 32 -7.15 -7.87 18.72
CA ALA A 32 -7.85 -8.80 19.61
C ALA A 32 -9.26 -8.31 19.96
N LYS A 33 -9.50 -7.00 20.06
CA LYS A 33 -10.87 -6.45 20.26
C LYS A 33 -11.81 -6.77 19.11
N GLN A 34 -11.26 -7.01 17.92
CA GLN A 34 -11.99 -7.40 16.70
C GLN A 34 -11.98 -8.93 16.47
N GLY A 35 -11.37 -9.71 17.38
CA GLY A 35 -11.22 -11.15 17.22
C GLY A 35 -10.18 -11.56 16.16
N LEU A 36 -9.30 -10.64 15.75
CA LEU A 36 -8.27 -10.87 14.76
C LEU A 36 -6.90 -11.07 15.42
N THR A 37 -6.06 -11.90 14.81
CA THR A 37 -4.64 -12.01 15.17
C THR A 37 -3.77 -11.21 14.19
N LEU A 38 -2.53 -10.88 14.59
CA LEU A 38 -1.54 -10.31 13.67
C LEU A 38 -1.32 -11.19 12.43
N SER A 39 -1.35 -12.52 12.58
CA SER A 39 -1.20 -13.42 11.45
C SER A 39 -2.38 -13.35 10.48
N ASP A 40 -3.60 -13.11 10.96
CA ASP A 40 -4.76 -12.91 10.10
C ASP A 40 -4.62 -11.65 9.27
N LEU A 41 -4.23 -10.54 9.92
CA LEU A 41 -3.98 -9.28 9.24
C LEU A 41 -2.90 -9.42 8.16
N VAL A 42 -1.77 -10.07 8.47
CA VAL A 42 -0.69 -10.29 7.50
C VAL A 42 -1.15 -11.17 6.33
N ARG A 43 -1.92 -12.23 6.57
CA ARG A 43 -2.46 -13.08 5.50
C ARG A 43 -3.44 -12.32 4.60
N MET A 44 -4.35 -11.56 5.19
CA MET A 44 -5.28 -10.70 4.45
C MET A 44 -4.50 -9.68 3.61
N ALA A 45 -3.51 -9.03 4.22
CA ALA A 45 -2.70 -8.04 3.52
C ALA A 45 -1.96 -8.64 2.32
N LEU A 46 -1.33 -9.81 2.49
CA LEU A 46 -0.65 -10.49 1.38
C LEU A 46 -1.61 -10.88 0.25
N ARG A 47 -2.84 -11.31 0.57
CA ARG A 47 -3.85 -11.63 -0.43
C ARG A 47 -4.27 -10.39 -1.22
N GLU A 48 -4.58 -9.31 -0.54
CA GLU A 48 -4.96 -8.04 -1.17
C GLU A 48 -3.81 -7.44 -1.99
N ALA A 49 -2.56 -7.59 -1.53
CA ALA A 49 -1.38 -7.14 -2.26
C ALA A 49 -1.18 -7.97 -3.55
N ALA A 50 -1.36 -9.29 -3.48
CA ALA A 50 -1.28 -10.17 -4.65
C ALA A 50 -2.38 -9.84 -5.69
N GLU A 51 -3.52 -9.34 -5.24
CA GLU A 51 -4.63 -8.90 -6.10
C GLU A 51 -4.53 -7.42 -6.50
N GLY A 52 -3.44 -6.73 -6.13
CA GLY A 52 -3.17 -5.33 -6.50
C GLY A 52 -4.08 -4.31 -5.79
N ARG A 53 -4.80 -4.71 -4.75
CA ARG A 53 -5.77 -3.85 -4.03
C ARG A 53 -5.17 -3.11 -2.84
N ILE A 54 -3.99 -3.50 -2.37
CA ILE A 54 -3.26 -2.70 -1.39
C ILE A 54 -2.59 -1.54 -2.10
N SER A 55 -3.21 -0.37 -1.99
CA SER A 55 -2.47 0.89 -1.96
C SER A 55 -2.26 1.24 -0.50
N PHE A 56 -1.01 1.26 -0.03
CA PHE A 56 -0.69 1.78 1.30
C PHE A 56 -0.89 3.30 1.31
N SER A 57 -2.15 3.73 1.37
CA SER A 57 -2.55 5.12 1.57
C SER A 57 -3.02 5.21 3.02
N PHE A 58 -2.08 5.35 3.96
CA PHE A 58 -2.39 5.58 5.37
C PHE A 58 -2.98 6.99 5.52
N ASP A 59 -4.32 7.11 5.60
CA ASP A 59 -5.15 8.28 5.96
C ASP A 59 -4.79 9.67 5.39
N GLY A 60 -3.92 9.73 4.39
CA GLY A 60 -3.49 10.93 3.74
C GLY A 60 -2.44 10.56 2.73
N ILE A 61 -2.62 11.01 1.50
CA ILE A 61 -1.61 10.88 0.45
C ILE A 61 -0.34 11.55 1.00
N ILE A 62 0.64 10.75 1.46
CA ILE A 62 1.98 11.27 1.79
C ILE A 62 2.63 11.61 0.47
N ARG A 63 2.39 12.84 0.03
CA ARG A 63 2.96 13.39 -1.21
C ARG A 63 4.48 13.44 -1.05
N ASN A 64 5.21 13.05 -2.08
CA ASN A 64 6.66 13.20 -2.09
C ASN A 64 7.02 14.71 -2.09
N LYS A 65 8.27 15.03 -1.74
CA LYS A 65 8.74 16.42 -1.64
C LYS A 65 8.51 17.22 -2.93
N GLU A 66 8.69 16.58 -4.08
CA GLU A 66 8.48 17.17 -5.40
C GLU A 66 7.02 17.57 -5.63
N THR A 67 6.07 16.69 -5.31
CA THR A 67 4.64 16.98 -5.43
C THR A 67 4.24 18.15 -4.53
N ILE A 68 4.76 18.19 -3.30
CA ILE A 68 4.49 19.30 -2.37
C ILE A 68 5.02 20.63 -2.95
N GLN A 69 6.22 20.63 -3.53
CA GLN A 69 6.79 21.81 -4.17
C GLN A 69 6.00 22.27 -5.40
N ALA A 70 5.58 21.34 -6.26
CA ALA A 70 4.76 21.63 -7.42
C ALA A 70 3.41 22.27 -7.02
N MET A 71 2.78 21.76 -5.95
CA MET A 71 1.57 22.35 -5.40
C MET A 71 1.80 23.76 -4.85
N GLN A 72 2.89 23.98 -4.10
CA GLN A 72 3.24 25.30 -3.59
C GLN A 72 3.48 26.31 -4.73
N GLN A 73 4.14 25.88 -5.81
CA GLN A 73 4.34 26.72 -7.00
C GLN A 73 3.02 27.09 -7.68
N LEU A 74 2.07 26.16 -7.76
CA LEU A 74 0.73 26.43 -8.26
C LEU A 74 0.00 27.46 -7.37
N ASP A 75 0.04 27.29 -6.05
CA ASP A 75 -0.63 28.18 -5.07
C ASP A 75 -0.12 29.62 -5.13
N ILE A 76 1.20 29.82 -5.32
CA ILE A 76 1.80 31.16 -5.47
C ILE A 76 1.69 31.71 -6.91
N GLY A 77 0.93 31.05 -7.78
CA GLY A 77 0.65 31.52 -9.14
C GLY A 77 1.80 31.32 -10.14
N LYS A 78 2.84 30.55 -9.79
CA LYS A 78 3.93 30.16 -10.70
C LYS A 78 3.59 28.93 -11.55
N GLY A 79 2.38 28.40 -11.40
CA GLY A 79 1.86 27.35 -12.25
C GLY A 79 1.76 27.78 -13.71
N GLU A 80 2.12 26.89 -14.61
CA GLU A 80 1.96 27.12 -16.03
C GLU A 80 0.48 27.19 -16.41
N ARG A 81 0.13 28.17 -17.24
CA ARG A 81 -1.24 28.38 -17.70
C ARG A 81 -1.29 28.27 -19.21
N VAL A 82 -2.35 27.65 -19.69
CA VAL A 82 -2.63 27.51 -21.13
C VAL A 82 -4.04 28.04 -21.39
N ALA A 83 -4.21 28.71 -22.53
CA ALA A 83 -5.44 29.45 -22.83
C ALA A 83 -6.60 28.57 -23.31
N SER A 84 -6.36 27.30 -23.65
CA SER A 84 -7.40 26.38 -24.12
C SER A 84 -7.01 24.92 -23.90
N ILE A 85 -8.01 24.03 -23.91
CA ILE A 85 -7.81 22.58 -23.84
C ILE A 85 -6.95 22.07 -25.00
N LYS A 86 -7.10 22.67 -26.20
CA LYS A 86 -6.25 22.29 -27.35
C LYS A 86 -4.79 22.64 -27.10
N ALA A 87 -4.51 23.83 -26.54
CA ALA A 87 -3.15 24.23 -26.17
C ALA A 87 -2.58 23.37 -25.02
N PHE A 88 -3.41 22.93 -24.08
CA PHE A 88 -3.01 21.98 -23.04
C PHE A 88 -2.56 20.63 -23.64
N HIS A 89 -3.33 20.09 -24.58
CA HIS A 89 -3.02 18.80 -25.20
C HIS A 89 -1.74 18.82 -26.04
N GLU A 90 -1.47 19.91 -26.76
CA GLU A 90 -0.20 20.04 -27.49
C GLU A 90 0.98 20.08 -26.52
N LYS A 91 0.85 20.81 -25.41
CA LYS A 91 1.92 20.93 -24.40
C LYS A 91 2.22 19.63 -23.65
N MET A 92 1.22 18.79 -23.39
CA MET A 92 1.40 17.51 -22.70
C MET A 92 2.01 16.40 -23.59
N LYS A 93 2.19 16.66 -24.89
CA LYS A 93 2.77 15.72 -25.85
C LYS A 93 4.25 16.00 -26.15
N GLU A 94 4.73 17.20 -25.81
CA GLU A 94 6.17 17.55 -25.77
C GLU A 94 6.85 16.89 -24.57
#